data_AF-A0A1T4LSK0-F1
#
_entry.id   AF-A0A1T4LSK0-F1
#
_cell.length_a   1.000
_cell.length_b   1.000
_cell.length_c   1.000
_cell.angle_alpha   90.00
_cell.angle_beta   90.00
_cell.angle_gamma   90.00
#
_symmetry.space_group_name_H-M   'P 1'
#
loop_
_entity.id
_entity.type
_entity.pdbx_description
1 polymer ?
#
loop_
_entity_poly.entity_id
_entity_poly.type
_entity_poly.pdbx_seq_one_letter_code
_entity_poly.pdbx_strand_id
1 'polypeptide(L)'
;MRENSPSKDYIDFICALYGDVYDDRLEDSKPPTAGYESRVPGSDWSPGKFSMHKSLQVFQKELEEKGIKMSTSKIRKILITGGCWSTERSREVERLFKLYTLSVSNGGLGFKEDIAIKRIANELKVSVATVTINLPYISVVYNLEHKSKNAVRCEEYKKRKQIKK
;
A
#
# COMPACT_ATOMS: atom_id res chain seq x y z
N MET A 1 22.74 6.26 8.37
CA MET A 1 21.73 6.11 7.30
C MET A 1 20.95 7.41 7.25
N ARG A 2 20.87 8.11 6.11
CA ARG A 2 20.19 9.42 6.07
C ARG A 2 18.69 9.20 6.21
N GLU A 3 18.07 9.82 7.21
CA GLU A 3 16.63 9.89 7.43
C GLU A 3 15.96 10.67 6.27
N ASN A 4 15.81 10.03 5.11
CA ASN A 4 15.06 10.57 3.96
C ASN A 4 13.57 10.18 4.02
N SER A 5 13.07 9.88 5.21
CA SER A 5 11.67 9.47 5.39
C SER A 5 10.83 10.70 5.71
N PRO A 6 9.69 10.90 5.03
CA PRO A 6 8.79 11.99 5.37
C PRO A 6 8.27 11.82 6.80
N SER A 7 7.99 12.93 7.49
CA SER A 7 7.36 12.90 8.80
C SER A 7 5.95 12.29 8.70
N LYS A 8 5.44 11.80 9.83
CA LYS A 8 4.08 11.29 9.93
C LYS A 8 3.05 12.35 9.54
N ASP A 9 3.21 13.57 10.03
CA ASP A 9 2.29 14.69 9.73
C ASP A 9 2.25 14.99 8.22
N TYR A 10 3.39 14.88 7.54
CA TYR A 10 3.45 15.05 6.10
C TYR A 10 2.73 13.91 5.36
N ILE A 11 2.89 12.66 5.82
CA ILE A 11 2.15 11.53 5.25
C ILE A 11 0.65 11.70 5.46
N ASP A 12 0.21 12.04 6.68
CA ASP A 12 -1.19 12.26 7.01
C ASP A 12 -1.78 13.42 6.19
N PHE A 13 -1.02 14.51 5.99
CA PHE A 13 -1.40 15.62 5.12
C PHE A 13 -1.60 15.18 3.66
N ILE A 14 -0.63 14.45 3.07
CA ILE A 14 -0.76 13.95 1.69
C ILE A 14 -1.93 12.97 1.57
N CYS A 15 -2.14 12.11 2.58
CA CYS A 15 -3.28 11.18 2.63
C CYS A 15 -4.62 11.90 2.70
N ALA A 16 -4.70 12.99 3.48
CA ALA A 16 -5.89 13.84 3.57
C ALA A 16 -6.18 14.55 2.23
N LEU A 17 -5.14 15.02 1.53
CA LEU A 17 -5.30 15.60 0.19
C LEU A 17 -5.76 14.57 -0.85
N TYR A 18 -5.30 13.32 -0.74
CA TYR A 18 -5.73 12.24 -1.63
C TYR A 18 -7.24 11.94 -1.45
N GLY A 19 -7.71 11.97 -0.20
CA GLY A 19 -9.14 12.02 0.13
C GLY A 19 -9.92 10.71 0.01
N ASP A 20 -9.30 9.63 -0.49
CA ASP A 20 -9.90 8.30 -0.59
C ASP A 20 -8.84 7.20 -0.39
N VAL A 21 -9.24 5.93 -0.48
CA VAL A 21 -8.34 4.77 -0.44
C VAL A 21 -8.38 4.05 -1.78
N TYR A 22 -7.20 3.86 -2.37
CA TYR A 22 -6.99 2.95 -3.50
C TYR A 22 -6.82 1.52 -2.99
N ASP A 23 -7.66 0.61 -3.44
CA ASP A 23 -7.52 -0.83 -3.25
C ASP A 23 -7.94 -1.53 -4.55
N ASP A 24 -6.98 -2.18 -5.22
CA ASP A 24 -7.23 -2.85 -6.50
C ASP A 24 -8.31 -3.95 -6.43
N ARG A 25 -8.61 -4.48 -5.24
CA ARG A 25 -9.74 -5.40 -5.03
C ARG A 25 -11.11 -4.74 -5.20
N LEU A 26 -11.16 -3.40 -5.13
CA LEU A 26 -12.34 -2.57 -5.31
C LEU A 26 -12.41 -1.97 -6.72
N GLU A 27 -11.26 -1.67 -7.35
CA GLU A 27 -11.23 -1.13 -8.71
C GLU A 27 -11.40 -2.17 -9.83
N ASP A 28 -10.92 -3.41 -9.66
CA ASP A 28 -11.06 -4.46 -10.67
C ASP A 28 -12.49 -5.07 -10.70
N SER A 29 -13.49 -4.22 -10.46
CA SER A 29 -14.93 -4.50 -10.46
C SER A 29 -15.58 -4.25 -11.83
N LYS A 30 -14.81 -4.24 -12.91
CA LYS A 30 -15.36 -4.58 -14.23
C LYS A 30 -15.71 -6.07 -14.18
N PRO A 31 -16.98 -6.48 -14.38
CA PRO A 31 -17.27 -7.90 -14.55
C PRO A 31 -16.36 -8.44 -15.66
N PRO A 32 -15.98 -9.74 -15.63
CA PRO A 32 -15.15 -10.38 -16.67
C PRO A 32 -15.63 -10.18 -18.12
N THR A 33 -16.81 -9.57 -18.29
CA THR A 33 -17.48 -9.24 -19.55
C THR A 33 -17.41 -7.76 -19.96
N ALA A 34 -16.82 -6.85 -19.17
CA ALA A 34 -16.76 -5.42 -19.49
C ALA A 34 -15.55 -5.10 -20.39
N GLY A 35 -15.79 -5.22 -21.70
CA GLY A 35 -14.77 -5.21 -22.75
C GLY A 35 -14.57 -6.64 -23.27
N TYR A 36 -14.26 -6.80 -24.55
CA TYR A 36 -14.11 -8.09 -25.23
C TYR A 36 -12.97 -8.99 -24.67
N GLU A 37 -12.42 -8.68 -23.50
CA GLU A 37 -11.35 -9.40 -22.84
C GLU A 37 -11.86 -10.04 -21.54
N SER A 38 -11.85 -11.37 -21.49
CA SER A 38 -12.13 -12.13 -20.27
C SER A 38 -11.00 -11.92 -19.26
N ARG A 39 -11.22 -11.09 -18.24
CA ARG A 39 -10.26 -10.89 -17.14
C ARG A 39 -10.64 -11.76 -15.95
N VAL A 40 -9.69 -12.51 -15.41
CA VAL A 40 -9.88 -13.27 -14.16
C VAL A 40 -9.57 -12.33 -13.00
N PRO A 41 -10.55 -11.94 -12.15
CA PRO A 41 -10.27 -11.14 -10.97
C PRO A 41 -9.31 -11.89 -10.03
N GLY A 42 -8.49 -11.15 -9.27
CA GLY A 42 -7.70 -11.74 -8.20
C GLY A 42 -8.57 -12.55 -7.23
N SER A 43 -8.01 -13.61 -6.65
CA SER A 43 -8.75 -14.53 -5.76
C SER A 43 -9.39 -13.86 -4.53
N ASP A 44 -8.98 -12.64 -4.19
CA ASP A 44 -9.47 -11.80 -3.08
C ASP A 44 -10.37 -10.62 -3.51
N TRP A 45 -10.91 -10.66 -4.73
CA TRP A 45 -11.82 -9.67 -5.29
C TRP A 45 -13.10 -9.44 -4.45
N SER A 46 -13.58 -8.20 -4.37
CA SER A 46 -14.82 -7.81 -3.69
C SER A 46 -15.86 -7.28 -4.68
N PRO A 47 -16.83 -8.11 -5.14
CA PRO A 47 -17.85 -7.70 -6.08
C PRO A 47 -18.68 -6.52 -5.59
N GLY A 48 -19.06 -5.61 -6.50
CA GLY A 48 -20.06 -4.57 -6.25
C GLY A 48 -19.59 -3.36 -5.43
N LYS A 49 -18.28 -3.16 -5.29
CA LYS A 49 -17.70 -1.96 -4.71
C LYS A 49 -16.86 -1.25 -5.74
N PHE A 50 -16.93 0.08 -5.74
CA PHE A 50 -16.09 0.95 -6.55
C PHE A 50 -15.45 1.96 -5.59
N SER A 51 -14.17 2.26 -5.79
CA SER A 51 -13.51 3.40 -5.15
C SER A 51 -13.55 4.60 -6.08
N MET A 52 -13.79 5.79 -5.53
CA MET A 52 -13.86 7.04 -6.29
C MET A 52 -12.56 7.82 -6.10
N HIS A 53 -11.43 7.12 -6.19
CA HIS A 53 -10.13 7.72 -5.97
C HIS A 53 -9.60 8.37 -7.25
N LYS A 54 -8.66 9.29 -7.07
CA LYS A 54 -7.94 9.90 -8.19
C LYS A 54 -6.84 8.96 -8.68
N SER A 55 -6.56 8.98 -9.98
CA SER A 55 -5.35 8.33 -10.50
C SER A 55 -4.11 9.04 -9.96
N LEU A 56 -2.97 8.32 -9.87
CA LEU A 56 -1.72 8.91 -9.35
C LEU A 56 -1.27 10.11 -10.18
N GLN A 57 -1.51 10.12 -11.49
CA GLN A 57 -1.14 11.21 -12.39
C GLN A 57 -2.00 12.46 -12.14
N VAL A 58 -3.30 12.27 -11.95
CA VAL A 58 -4.21 13.39 -11.58
C VAL A 58 -3.81 13.95 -10.23
N PHE A 59 -3.57 13.08 -9.25
CA PHE A 59 -3.16 13.53 -7.91
C PHE A 59 -1.77 14.19 -7.92
N GLN A 60 -0.82 13.72 -8.72
CA GLN A 60 0.47 14.38 -8.90
C GLN A 60 0.29 15.82 -9.40
N LYS A 61 -0.56 16.02 -10.42
CA LYS A 61 -0.83 17.36 -10.96
C LYS A 61 -1.44 18.29 -9.90
N GLU A 62 -2.41 17.81 -9.12
CA GLU A 62 -2.99 18.59 -8.02
C GLU A 62 -1.98 18.97 -6.94
N LEU A 63 -1.04 18.06 -6.61
CA LEU A 63 0.05 18.36 -5.69
C LEU A 63 0.98 19.43 -6.27
N GLU A 64 1.30 19.36 -7.56
CA GLU A 64 2.13 20.36 -8.25
C GLU A 64 1.46 21.75 -8.27
N GLU A 65 0.15 21.82 -8.49
CA GLU A 65 -0.66 23.05 -8.39
C GLU A 65 -0.62 23.67 -6.98
N LYS A 66 -0.45 22.83 -5.94
CA LYS A 66 -0.26 23.26 -4.54
C LYS A 66 1.21 23.54 -4.19
N GLY A 67 2.11 23.56 -5.18
CA GLY A 67 3.55 23.81 -4.99
C GLY A 67 4.34 22.60 -4.50
N ILE A 68 3.76 21.41 -4.48
CA ILE A 68 4.37 20.18 -3.98
C ILE A 68 4.78 19.29 -5.16
N LYS A 69 6.05 19.37 -5.56
CA LYS A 69 6.59 18.55 -6.66
C LYS A 69 7.15 17.23 -6.14
N MET A 70 6.61 16.12 -6.63
CA MET A 70 7.13 14.79 -6.35
C MET A 70 6.77 13.77 -7.43
N SER A 71 7.59 12.73 -7.58
CA SER A 71 7.32 11.66 -8.54
C SER A 71 6.17 10.75 -8.10
N THR A 72 5.49 10.14 -9.07
CA THR A 72 4.43 9.15 -8.82
C THR A 72 4.89 7.98 -7.93
N SER A 73 6.14 7.54 -8.06
CA SER A 73 6.72 6.51 -7.20
C SER A 73 6.81 6.96 -5.73
N LYS A 74 7.16 8.23 -5.48
CA LYS A 74 7.20 8.79 -4.13
C LYS A 74 5.79 8.98 -3.56
N ILE A 75 4.86 9.47 -4.37
CA ILE A 75 3.43 9.58 -4.01
C ILE A 75 2.91 8.21 -3.60
N ARG A 76 3.09 7.18 -4.45
CA ARG A 76 2.65 5.81 -4.17
C ARG A 76 3.22 5.31 -2.85
N LYS A 77 4.51 5.47 -2.61
CA LYS A 77 5.14 5.02 -1.36
C LYS A 77 4.58 5.74 -0.13
N ILE A 78 4.32 7.05 -0.22
CA ILE A 78 3.66 7.82 0.84
C ILE A 78 2.25 7.28 1.09
N LEU A 79 1.46 7.04 0.05
CA LEU A 79 0.10 6.52 0.18
C LEU A 79 0.08 5.08 0.73
N ILE A 80 1.02 4.22 0.33
CA ILE A 80 1.20 2.88 0.92
C ILE A 80 1.52 3.01 2.40
N THR A 81 2.43 3.92 2.76
CA THR A 81 2.83 4.17 4.16
C THR A 81 1.66 4.67 5.00
N GLY A 82 0.83 5.56 4.46
CA GLY A 82 -0.37 6.07 5.14
C GLY A 82 -1.59 5.14 5.10
N GLY A 83 -1.52 4.05 4.33
CA GLY A 83 -2.63 3.10 4.15
C GLY A 83 -3.73 3.58 3.19
N CYS A 84 -3.45 4.57 2.35
CA CYS A 84 -4.35 5.06 1.29
C CYS A 84 -4.16 4.33 -0.05
N TRP A 85 -3.18 3.44 -0.15
CA TRP A 85 -2.90 2.70 -1.39
C TRP A 85 -2.52 1.26 -1.09
N SER A 86 -3.27 0.32 -1.68
CA SER A 86 -3.01 -1.10 -1.60
C SER A 86 -3.20 -1.76 -2.96
N THR A 87 -2.19 -2.51 -3.39
CA THR A 87 -2.29 -3.41 -4.54
C THR A 87 -1.95 -4.84 -4.13
N GLU A 88 -2.30 -5.83 -4.94
CA GLU A 88 -1.89 -7.21 -4.78
C GLU A 88 -0.38 -7.29 -4.61
N ARG A 89 0.35 -6.57 -5.46
CA ARG A 89 1.81 -6.49 -5.39
C ARG A 89 2.31 -5.90 -4.07
N SER A 90 1.71 -4.79 -3.59
CA SER A 90 2.15 -4.20 -2.33
C SER A 90 1.83 -5.10 -1.14
N ARG A 91 0.69 -5.79 -1.16
CA ARG A 91 0.29 -6.78 -0.15
C ARG A 91 1.22 -8.00 -0.13
N GLU A 92 1.55 -8.51 -1.31
CA GLU A 92 2.47 -9.65 -1.46
C GLU A 92 3.87 -9.30 -0.95
N VAL A 93 4.39 -8.15 -1.35
CA VAL A 93 5.69 -7.63 -0.89
C VAL A 93 5.69 -7.43 0.64
N GLU A 94 4.63 -6.86 1.20
CA GLU A 94 4.50 -6.69 2.65
C GLU A 94 4.44 -8.03 3.40
N ARG A 95 3.70 -9.01 2.87
CA ARG A 95 3.59 -10.36 3.43
C ARG A 95 4.95 -11.07 3.47
N LEU A 96 5.67 -11.07 2.35
CA LEU A 96 6.99 -11.69 2.27
C LEU A 96 8.02 -10.96 3.15
N PHE A 97 7.95 -9.63 3.21
CA PHE A 97 8.82 -8.86 4.09
C PHE A 97 8.61 -9.22 5.54
N LYS A 98 7.37 -9.28 6.02
CA LYS A 98 7.04 -9.73 7.38
C LYS A 98 7.52 -11.16 7.64
N LEU A 99 7.26 -12.09 6.72
CA LEU A 99 7.74 -13.47 6.84
C LEU A 99 9.27 -13.53 6.98
N TYR A 100 9.99 -12.71 6.23
CA TYR A 100 11.45 -12.73 6.23
C TYR A 100 12.07 -12.01 7.42
N THR A 101 11.49 -10.91 7.90
CA THR A 101 12.09 -10.09 8.97
C THR A 101 11.60 -10.41 10.37
N LEU A 102 10.39 -10.96 10.54
CA LEU A 102 9.91 -11.38 11.85
C LEU A 102 10.85 -12.42 12.47
N SER A 103 10.99 -12.38 13.79
CA SER A 103 11.79 -13.37 14.50
C SER A 103 11.24 -14.77 14.29
N VAL A 104 12.12 -15.77 14.38
CA VAL A 104 11.73 -17.19 14.29
C VAL A 104 10.69 -17.54 15.35
N SER A 105 10.80 -16.97 16.55
CA SER A 105 9.81 -17.11 17.63
C SER A 105 8.42 -16.56 17.29
N ASN A 106 8.30 -15.67 16.32
CA ASN A 106 7.05 -15.08 15.84
C ASN A 106 6.66 -15.61 14.44
N GLY A 107 7.19 -16.77 14.04
CA GLY A 107 6.86 -17.42 12.77
C GLY A 107 7.53 -16.83 11.52
N GLY A 108 8.58 -16.03 11.68
CA GLY A 108 9.38 -15.51 10.57
C GLY A 108 10.74 -16.21 10.40
N LEU A 109 11.61 -15.63 9.54
CA LEU A 109 12.94 -16.17 9.24
C LEU A 109 14.10 -15.37 9.88
N GLY A 110 13.80 -14.23 10.53
CA GLY A 110 14.80 -13.43 11.24
C GLY A 110 15.89 -12.83 10.36
N PHE A 111 15.64 -12.64 9.06
CA PHE A 111 16.59 -12.00 8.15
C PHE A 111 16.68 -10.50 8.41
N LYS A 112 17.87 -9.95 8.18
CA LYS A 112 18.06 -8.49 8.09
C LYS A 112 17.25 -7.93 6.93
N GLU A 113 16.78 -6.68 7.06
CA GLU A 113 15.88 -6.05 6.10
C GLU A 113 16.47 -6.00 4.68
N ASP A 114 17.75 -5.68 4.53
CA ASP A 114 18.42 -5.60 3.24
C ASP A 114 18.50 -6.97 2.55
N ILE A 115 18.70 -8.03 3.33
CA ILE A 115 18.68 -9.42 2.85
C ILE A 115 17.26 -9.81 2.45
N ALA A 116 16.26 -9.47 3.27
CA ALA A 116 14.86 -9.73 2.98
C ALA A 116 14.42 -9.05 1.66
N ILE A 117 14.74 -7.78 1.48
CA ILE A 117 14.41 -7.02 0.26
C ILE A 117 15.03 -7.67 -0.99
N LYS A 118 16.32 -8.05 -0.93
CA LYS A 118 16.99 -8.74 -2.04
C LYS A 118 16.35 -10.09 -2.35
N ARG A 119 15.96 -10.83 -1.31
CA ARG A 119 15.31 -12.13 -1.47
C ARG A 119 13.92 -12.01 -2.11
N ILE A 120 13.12 -11.03 -1.68
CA ILE A 120 11.81 -10.73 -2.29
C ILE A 120 11.97 -10.32 -3.75
N ALA A 121 12.97 -9.48 -4.06
CA ALA A 121 13.25 -9.07 -5.43
C ALA A 121 13.53 -10.28 -6.34
N ASN A 122 14.35 -11.22 -5.85
CA ASN A 122 14.67 -12.45 -6.57
C ASN A 122 13.44 -13.37 -6.72
N GLU A 123 12.68 -13.58 -5.65
CA GLU A 123 11.50 -14.46 -5.64
C GLU A 123 10.40 -13.95 -6.57
N LEU A 124 10.11 -12.65 -6.52
CA LEU A 124 9.10 -12.03 -7.37
C LEU A 124 9.61 -11.66 -8.77
N LYS A 125 10.89 -11.94 -9.06
CA LYS A 125 11.58 -11.57 -10.31
C LYS A 125 11.42 -10.10 -10.68
N VAL A 126 11.58 -9.21 -9.70
CA VAL A 126 11.50 -7.75 -9.87
C VAL A 126 12.76 -7.07 -9.35
N SER A 127 12.92 -5.79 -9.66
CA SER A 127 14.02 -5.00 -9.12
C SER A 127 13.86 -4.75 -7.61
N VAL A 128 14.99 -4.59 -6.91
CA VAL A 128 15.04 -4.13 -5.51
C VAL A 128 14.32 -2.78 -5.32
N ALA A 129 14.41 -1.89 -6.32
CA ALA A 129 13.72 -0.61 -6.30
C ALA A 129 12.19 -0.80 -6.30
N THR A 130 11.68 -1.75 -7.11
CA THR A 130 10.26 -2.10 -7.15
C THR A 130 9.77 -2.62 -5.80
N VAL A 131 10.52 -3.50 -5.14
CA VAL A 131 10.20 -3.97 -3.78
C VAL A 131 10.16 -2.79 -2.80
N THR A 132 11.19 -1.95 -2.84
CA THR A 132 11.31 -0.79 -1.93
C THR A 132 10.20 0.24 -2.08
N ILE A 133 9.67 0.44 -3.29
CA ILE A 133 8.54 1.35 -3.55
C ILE A 133 7.24 0.78 -2.98
N ASN A 134 7.08 -0.55 -3.04
CA ASN A 134 5.89 -1.25 -2.55
C ASN A 134 5.93 -1.52 -1.04
N LEU A 135 7.07 -1.30 -0.39
CA LEU A 135 7.18 -1.30 1.06
C LEU A 135 6.94 0.09 1.63
N PRO A 136 6.26 0.19 2.79
CA PRO A 136 6.09 1.46 3.47
C PRO A 136 7.44 2.01 3.97
N TYR A 137 7.48 3.29 4.33
CA TYR A 137 8.64 3.83 5.04
C TYR A 137 8.78 3.16 6.42
N ILE A 138 9.81 2.33 6.57
CA ILE A 138 10.06 1.50 7.76
C ILE A 138 10.15 2.36 9.03
N SER A 139 10.88 3.47 8.98
CA SER A 139 11.01 4.45 10.07
C SER A 139 9.68 5.09 10.49
N VAL A 140 8.69 5.08 9.61
CA VAL A 140 7.35 5.61 9.91
C VAL A 140 6.44 4.50 10.40
N VAL A 141 6.50 3.29 9.85
CA VAL A 141 5.59 2.19 10.24
C VAL A 141 6.01 1.48 11.53
N TYR A 142 7.31 1.32 11.76
CA TYR A 142 7.82 0.61 12.95
C TYR A 142 8.04 1.51 14.18
N ASN A 143 7.92 2.84 14.03
CA ASN A 143 7.89 3.79 15.16
C ASN A 143 6.47 4.27 15.51
N LEU A 144 5.42 3.67 14.93
CA LEU A 144 4.04 4.01 15.27
C LEU A 144 3.54 3.15 16.44
N GLU A 145 3.65 3.69 17.65
CA GLU A 145 2.99 3.16 18.86
C GLU A 145 1.44 3.13 18.71
N HIS A 146 0.89 3.85 17.72
CA HIS A 146 -0.53 3.83 17.37
C HIS A 146 -0.78 3.79 15.85
N LYS A 147 -1.69 2.89 15.44
CA LYS A 147 -2.18 2.72 14.06
C LYS A 147 -2.58 4.06 13.42
N SER A 148 -2.30 4.26 12.12
CA SER A 148 -2.74 5.45 11.40
C SER A 148 -4.27 5.56 11.41
N LYS A 149 -4.82 6.78 11.34
CA LYS A 149 -6.28 7.02 11.32
C LYS A 149 -6.99 6.23 10.21
N ASN A 150 -6.31 5.98 9.09
CA ASN A 150 -6.82 5.14 8.01
C ASN A 150 -6.77 3.63 8.31
N ALA A 151 -5.75 3.15 9.02
CA ALA A 151 -5.75 1.77 9.52
C ALA A 151 -6.90 1.53 10.51
N VAL A 152 -7.21 2.52 11.37
CA VAL A 152 -8.40 2.50 12.25
C VAL A 152 -9.68 2.46 11.41
N ARG A 153 -9.81 3.29 10.37
CA ARG A 153 -10.99 3.33 9.48
C ARG A 153 -11.20 2.01 8.72
N CYS A 154 -10.13 1.39 8.21
CA CYS A 154 -10.16 0.07 7.58
C CYS A 154 -10.50 -1.06 8.58
N GLU A 155 -10.03 -0.95 9.82
CA GLU A 155 -10.35 -1.90 10.89
C GLU A 155 -11.82 -1.76 11.35
N GLU A 156 -12.32 -0.55 11.51
CA GLU A 156 -13.73 -0.26 11.78
C GLU A 156 -14.63 -0.76 10.64
N TYR A 157 -14.21 -0.59 9.39
CA TYR A 157 -14.93 -1.12 8.23
C TYR A 157 -15.03 -2.65 8.27
N LYS A 158 -13.93 -3.35 8.60
CA LYS A 158 -13.91 -4.81 8.79
C LYS A 158 -14.79 -5.26 9.95
N LYS A 159 -14.75 -4.55 11.09
CA LYS A 159 -15.61 -4.81 12.26
C LYS A 159 -17.09 -4.65 11.93
N ARG A 160 -17.48 -3.59 11.21
CA ARG A 160 -18.87 -3.38 10.75
C ARG A 160 -19.37 -4.49 9.82
N LYS A 161 -18.47 -5.16 9.09
CA LYS A 161 -18.81 -6.27 8.19
C LYS A 161 -19.00 -7.60 8.91
N GLN A 162 -18.38 -7.81 10.08
CA GLN A 162 -18.56 -9.00 10.91
C GLN A 162 -19.84 -8.94 11.76
N ILE A 163 -20.28 -7.74 12.15
CA ILE A 163 -21.52 -7.54 12.96
C ILE A 163 -22.79 -7.78 12.12
N LYS A 164 -22.69 -7.74 10.79
CA LYS A 164 -23.81 -8.02 9.86
C LYS A 164 -23.93 -9.50 9.46
N LYS A 165 -23.34 -10.42 10.22
CA LYS A 165 -23.42 -11.85 9.99
C LYS A 165 -24.13 -12.55 11.13
#